data_AF-A0A292SPC9-F1
#
_entry.id   AF-A0A292SPC9-F1
#
_cell.length_a   1.000
_cell.length_b   1.000
_cell.length_c   1.000
_cell.angle_alpha   90.00
_cell.angle_beta   90.00
_cell.angle_gamma   90.00
#
_symmetry.space_group_name_H-M   'P 1'
#
loop_
_entity.id
_entity.type
_entity.pdbx_description
1 polymer ?
#
loop_
_entity_poly.entity_id
_entity_poly.type
_entity_poly.pdbx_seq_one_letter_code
_entity_poly.pdbx_strand_id
1 'polypeptide(L)'
;MTFQKRGRGFAGMSFLINPAIEIPAIAFPNIVTFSESSTTLNMLQTHIDSDTIIFDYTTTEGKQSVFKFPLTGFNEKYLEQFI
;
A
#
# COMPACT_ATOMS: atom_id res chain seq x y z
N MET A 1 -3.66 -4.57 -2.24
CA MET A 1 -3.18 -3.19 -1.92
C MET A 1 -2.51 -2.62 -3.16
N THR A 2 -2.94 -1.46 -3.62
CA THR A 2 -2.44 -0.83 -4.85
C THR A 2 -2.10 0.63 -4.61
N PHE A 3 -0.86 1.00 -4.88
CA PHE A 3 -0.35 2.36 -4.84
C PHE A 3 -0.70 3.08 -6.14
N GLN A 4 -1.38 4.21 -6.03
CA GLN A 4 -1.80 5.02 -7.18
C GLN A 4 -1.16 6.40 -7.15
N LYS A 5 -0.90 6.92 -8.35
CA LYS A 5 -0.55 8.31 -8.62
C LYS A 5 -1.46 8.82 -9.74
N ARG A 6 -2.25 9.87 -9.47
CA ARG A 6 -3.22 10.48 -10.40
C ARG A 6 -4.19 9.45 -10.98
N GLY A 7 -4.67 8.54 -10.13
CA GLY A 7 -5.60 7.46 -10.50
C GLY A 7 -4.98 6.30 -11.29
N ARG A 8 -3.67 6.28 -11.53
CA ARG A 8 -2.97 5.17 -12.17
C ARG A 8 -2.20 4.35 -11.14
N GLY A 9 -2.48 3.05 -11.09
CA GLY A 9 -1.72 2.11 -10.27
C GLY A 9 -0.33 1.88 -10.85
N PHE A 10 0.70 1.91 -10.01
CA PHE A 10 2.09 1.70 -10.44
C PHE A 10 2.85 0.68 -9.57
N ALA A 11 2.35 0.36 -8.38
CA ALA A 11 2.81 -0.76 -7.57
C ALA A 11 1.61 -1.42 -6.89
N GLY A 12 1.61 -2.75 -6.86
CA GLY A 12 0.52 -3.53 -6.28
C GLY A 12 1.06 -4.77 -5.58
N MET A 13 0.43 -5.12 -4.47
CA MET A 13 0.74 -6.32 -3.71
C MET A 13 -0.54 -6.97 -3.19
N SER A 14 -0.55 -8.29 -3.28
CA SER A 14 -1.62 -9.16 -2.79
C SER A 14 -1.05 -10.02 -1.68
N PHE A 15 -1.78 -10.13 -0.59
CA PHE A 15 -1.39 -10.91 0.57
C PHE A 15 -2.61 -11.64 1.14
N LEU A 16 -2.36 -12.82 1.69
CA LEU A 16 -3.36 -13.56 2.44
C LEU A 16 -3.28 -13.13 3.91
N ILE A 17 -4.41 -12.72 4.47
CA ILE A 17 -4.51 -12.38 5.89
C ILE A 17 -5.02 -13.60 6.64
N ASN A 18 -4.37 -13.97 7.76
CA ASN A 18 -4.91 -14.96 8.67
C ASN A 18 -6.05 -14.33 9.49
N PRO A 19 -7.31 -14.78 9.35
CA PRO A 19 -8.45 -14.19 10.05
C PRO A 19 -8.44 -14.43 11.56
N ALA A 20 -7.60 -15.33 12.08
CA ALA A 20 -7.46 -15.56 13.52
C ALA A 20 -6.65 -14.47 14.25
N ILE A 21 -6.02 -13.55 13.52
CA ILE A 21 -5.26 -12.44 14.09
C ILE A 21 -6.17 -11.23 14.30
N GLU A 22 -6.26 -10.75 15.53
CA GLU A 22 -7.14 -9.61 15.92
C GLU A 22 -6.78 -8.32 15.19
N ILE A 23 -5.49 -8.03 15.02
CA ILE A 23 -5.00 -6.89 14.23
C ILE A 23 -3.96 -7.41 13.23
N PRO A 24 -4.34 -7.64 11.95
CA PRO A 24 -3.39 -8.06 10.95
C PRO A 24 -2.41 -6.92 10.66
N ALA A 25 -1.13 -7.15 11.01
CA ALA A 25 -0.03 -6.24 10.73
C ALA A 25 0.85 -6.80 9.61
N ILE A 26 1.28 -5.93 8.69
CA ILE A 26 2.18 -6.29 7.60
C ILE A 26 3.36 -5.32 7.63
N ALA A 27 4.55 -5.86 7.86
CA ALA A 27 5.79 -5.11 7.84
C ALA A 27 6.60 -5.52 6.61
N PHE A 28 7.07 -4.52 5.84
CA PHE A 28 7.96 -4.73 4.71
C PHE A 28 9.34 -4.12 5.01
N PRO A 29 10.44 -4.75 4.54
CA PRO A 29 11.69 -4.03 4.42
C PRO A 29 11.50 -2.83 3.49
N ASN A 30 12.27 -1.77 3.69
CA ASN A 30 12.18 -0.59 2.81
C ASN A 30 12.46 -0.92 1.35
N ILE A 31 13.26 -1.97 1.09
CA ILE A 31 13.59 -2.45 -0.25
C ILE A 31 12.98 -3.85 -0.41
N VAL A 32 12.09 -4.00 -1.38
CA VAL A 32 11.40 -5.27 -1.71
C VAL A 32 11.76 -5.65 -3.14
N THR A 33 12.35 -6.83 -3.34
CA THR A 33 12.62 -7.38 -4.67
C THR A 33 11.60 -8.46 -5.00
N PHE A 34 10.91 -8.31 -6.12
CA PHE A 34 9.95 -9.30 -6.59
C PHE A 34 10.68 -10.50 -7.19
N SER A 35 10.34 -11.70 -6.72
CA SER A 35 10.97 -12.96 -7.15
C SER A 35 10.88 -13.17 -8.66
N GLU A 36 9.75 -12.77 -9.26
CA GLU A 36 9.42 -13.07 -10.65
C GLU A 36 9.93 -12.05 -11.68
N SER A 37 10.44 -10.89 -11.26
CA SER A 37 10.73 -9.80 -12.21
C SER A 37 12.03 -9.05 -12.00
N SER A 38 12.91 -9.52 -11.08
CA SER A 38 14.13 -8.83 -10.62
C SER A 38 13.95 -7.34 -10.27
N THR A 39 12.69 -6.90 -10.17
CA THR A 39 12.28 -5.53 -9.97
C THR A 39 12.34 -5.27 -8.49
N THR A 40 13.03 -4.19 -8.14
CA THR A 40 13.17 -3.76 -6.76
C THR A 40 12.32 -2.52 -6.54
N LEU A 41 11.51 -2.54 -5.48
CA LEU A 41 10.66 -1.45 -5.05
C LEU A 41 11.21 -0.84 -3.76
N ASN A 42 11.36 0.47 -3.73
CA ASN A 42 11.57 1.22 -2.49
C ASN A 42 10.20 1.59 -1.91
N MET A 43 9.83 0.98 -0.78
CA MET A 43 8.54 1.15 -0.13
C MET A 43 8.30 2.59 0.31
N LEU A 44 9.29 3.24 0.94
CA LEU A 44 9.15 4.65 1.37
C LEU A 44 8.92 5.58 0.19
N GLN A 45 9.75 5.46 -0.86
CA GLN A 45 9.60 6.27 -2.07
C GLN A 45 8.24 6.03 -2.73
N THR A 46 7.78 4.77 -2.75
CA THR A 46 6.45 4.42 -3.27
C THR A 46 5.34 5.14 -2.49
N HIS A 47 5.43 5.23 -1.16
CA HIS A 47 4.47 5.99 -0.36
C HIS A 47 4.52 7.50 -0.66
N ILE A 48 5.72 8.06 -0.81
CA ILE A 48 5.92 9.48 -1.15
C ILE A 48 5.33 9.82 -2.52
N ASP A 49 5.50 8.93 -3.50
CA ASP A 49 5.04 9.13 -4.87
C ASP A 49 3.53 8.91 -5.07
N SER A 50 2.89 8.21 -4.13
CA SER A 50 1.48 7.88 -4.21
C SER A 50 0.60 9.00 -3.67
N ASP A 51 -0.52 9.25 -4.34
CA ASP A 51 -1.58 10.12 -3.83
C ASP A 51 -2.72 9.33 -3.17
N THR A 52 -2.83 8.03 -3.42
CA THR A 52 -3.83 7.15 -2.82
C THR A 52 -3.31 5.71 -2.74
N ILE A 53 -3.63 5.01 -1.64
CA ILE A 53 -3.53 3.55 -1.54
C ILE A 53 -4.93 2.96 -1.64
N ILE A 54 -5.13 2.00 -2.52
CA ILE A 54 -6.37 1.25 -2.68
C ILE A 54 -6.26 -0.11 -1.99
N PHE A 55 -7.27 -0.43 -1.20
CA PHE A 55 -7.48 -1.74 -0.59
C PHE A 55 -8.74 -2.35 -1.16
N ASP A 56 -8.57 -3.31 -2.06
CA ASP A 56 -9.65 -4.21 -2.49
C ASP A 56 -9.87 -5.26 -1.39
N TYR A 57 -11.11 -5.45 -0.99
CA TYR A 57 -11.47 -6.42 0.05
C TYR A 57 -12.85 -7.03 -0.19
N THR A 58 -13.07 -8.20 0.42
CA THR A 58 -14.39 -8.86 0.43
C THR A 58 -15.04 -8.61 1.79
N THR A 59 -16.28 -8.13 1.81
CA THR A 59 -17.05 -7.94 3.05
C THR A 59 -17.42 -9.29 3.68
N THR A 60 -17.90 -9.25 4.93
CA THR A 60 -18.41 -10.42 5.64
C THR A 60 -19.56 -11.13 4.91
N GLU A 61 -20.30 -10.40 4.07
CA GLU A 61 -21.39 -10.93 3.24
C GLU A 61 -20.90 -11.47 1.87
N GLY A 62 -19.58 -11.54 1.66
CA GLY A 62 -18.99 -12.05 0.41
C GLY A 62 -18.97 -11.05 -0.75
N LYS A 63 -19.27 -9.77 -0.51
CA LYS A 63 -19.32 -8.75 -1.57
C LYS A 63 -17.95 -8.10 -1.77
N GLN A 64 -17.52 -7.92 -3.03
CA GLN A 64 -16.33 -7.13 -3.34
C GLN A 64 -16.56 -5.64 -3.05
N SER A 65 -15.60 -5.01 -2.40
CA SER A 65 -15.62 -3.60 -2.03
C SER A 65 -14.21 -3.01 -2.11
N VAL A 66 -14.13 -1.68 -2.06
CA VAL A 66 -12.89 -0.92 -2.19
C VAL A 66 -12.82 0.15 -1.12
N PHE A 67 -11.72 0.18 -0.38
CA PHE A 67 -11.36 1.28 0.51
C PHE A 67 -10.23 2.09 -0.12
N LYS A 68 -10.38 3.42 -0.14
CA LYS A 68 -9.38 4.34 -0.70
C LYS A 68 -8.80 5.17 0.43
N PHE A 69 -7.52 5.00 0.70
CA PHE A 69 -6.78 5.76 1.68
C PHE A 69 -6.02 6.90 0.99
N PRO A 70 -6.45 8.16 1.14
CA PRO A 70 -5.75 9.28 0.53
C PRO A 70 -4.40 9.51 1.21
N LEU A 71 -3.37 9.75 0.41
CA LEU A 71 -2.02 10.14 0.85
C LEU A 71 -1.71 11.61 0.52
N THR A 72 -2.68 12.37 0.03
CA THR A 72 -2.53 13.81 -0.21
C THR A 72 -2.04 14.51 1.07
N GLY A 73 -0.91 15.20 0.98
CA GLY A 73 -0.27 15.88 2.11
C GLY A 73 0.57 14.97 3.03
N PHE A 74 0.71 13.66 2.76
CA PHE A 74 1.63 12.78 3.49
C PHE A 74 3.07 13.30 3.38
N ASN A 75 3.54 13.53 2.14
CA ASN A 75 4.87 14.08 1.90
C ASN A 75 5.08 15.44 2.60
N GLU A 76 4.10 16.34 2.44
CA GLU A 76 4.14 17.70 2.95
C GLU A 76 4.20 17.77 4.48
N LYS A 77 3.46 16.91 5.20
CA LYS A 77 3.36 16.97 6.67
C LYS A 77 4.26 15.99 7.41
N TYR A 78 4.65 14.88 6.77
CA TYR A 78 5.41 13.82 7.40
C TYR A 78 6.92 14.03 7.21
N LEU A 79 7.39 14.46 6.03
CA LEU A 79 8.83 14.65 5.81
C LEU A 79 9.38 15.88 6.54
N GLU A 80 8.57 16.92 6.76
CA GLU A 80 8.96 18.08 7.59
C GLU A 80 9.33 17.70 9.03
N GLN A 81 8.94 16.52 9.52
CA GLN A 81 9.28 16.06 10.88
C GLN A 81 10.69 15.46 11.00
N PHE A 82 11.38 15.24 9.87
CA PHE A 82 12.71 14.61 9.83
C PHE A 82 13.82 15.58 9.38
N ILE A 83 13.52 16.87 9.26
CA ILE A 83 14.45 17.96 8.89
C ILE A 83 14.60 18.89 10.10
#